data_AF-Q93N26-F1
#
_entry.id   AF-Q93N26-F1
#
_cell.length_a   1.000
_cell.length_b   1.000
_cell.length_c   1.000
_cell.angle_alpha   90.00
_cell.angle_beta   90.00
_cell.angle_gamma   90.00
#
_symmetry.space_group_name_H-M   'P 1'
#
loop_
_entity.id
_entity.type
_entity.pdbx_description
1 polymer ?
#
loop_
_entity_poly.entity_id
_entity_poly.type
_entity_poly.pdbx_seq_one_letter_code
_entity_poly.pdbx_strand_id
1 'polypeptide(L)'
;GWGLTNESRAIMGESAKFLNGDCHHPHISMTDGKYDGKYVFINDKANTRVARIRLDIMKCDKMITVPNCQAIHGLRLQKVPYTKYVFANAEFVIPHPNGGKIFDLQHENSYTMYNVIDAESMEMAFQIIVDGNLDNTDA
;
A
#
# COMPACT_ATOMS: atom_id res chain seq x y z
N GLY A 1 -7.40 2.78 -22.53
CA GLY A 1 -6.10 2.10 -22.51
C GLY A 1 -5.28 2.49 -21.29
N TRP A 2 -5.81 2.31 -20.09
CA TRP A 2 -5.04 2.47 -18.85
C TRP A 2 -3.88 1.47 -18.85
N GLY A 3 -2.66 1.92 -18.49
CA GLY A 3 -1.42 1.16 -18.63
C GLY A 3 -0.67 1.39 -19.95
N LEU A 4 -1.37 1.94 -20.96
CA LEU A 4 -0.81 2.28 -22.27
C LEU A 4 -0.69 3.79 -22.48
N THR A 5 -1.68 4.57 -22.04
CA THR A 5 -1.69 6.04 -22.15
C THR A 5 -0.60 6.69 -21.30
N ASN A 6 -0.01 7.78 -21.80
CA ASN A 6 1.06 8.51 -21.11
C ASN A 6 0.64 8.95 -19.70
N GLU A 7 -0.59 9.40 -19.55
CA GLU A 7 -1.15 9.89 -18.28
C GLU A 7 -1.21 8.75 -17.24
N SER A 8 -1.72 7.58 -17.64
CA SER A 8 -1.77 6.42 -16.74
C SER A 8 -0.37 5.90 -16.39
N ARG A 9 0.56 5.92 -17.35
CA ARG A 9 1.94 5.47 -17.12
C ARG A 9 2.67 6.42 -16.19
N ALA A 10 2.40 7.72 -16.27
CA ALA A 10 2.90 8.71 -15.33
C ALA A 10 2.38 8.46 -13.89
N ILE A 11 1.10 8.11 -13.73
CA ILE A 11 0.53 7.75 -12.42
C ILE A 11 1.17 6.49 -11.83
N MET A 12 1.44 5.48 -12.66
CA MET A 12 2.05 4.21 -12.24
C MET A 12 3.56 4.34 -11.93
N GLY A 13 4.22 5.40 -12.41
CA GLY A 13 5.66 5.61 -12.26
C GLY A 13 6.48 4.42 -12.78
N GLU A 14 7.50 4.01 -12.03
CA GLU A 14 8.34 2.86 -12.38
C GLU A 14 7.55 1.54 -12.52
N SER A 15 6.41 1.43 -11.83
CA SER A 15 5.58 0.23 -11.86
C SER A 15 4.80 0.07 -13.16
N ALA A 16 4.84 1.06 -14.08
CA ALA A 16 4.24 1.00 -15.41
C ALA A 16 4.79 -0.12 -16.31
N LYS A 17 5.89 -0.77 -15.88
CA LYS A 17 6.46 -1.97 -16.52
C LYS A 17 5.72 -3.25 -16.18
N PHE A 18 5.00 -3.30 -15.05
CA PHE A 18 4.24 -4.48 -14.64
C PHE A 18 2.87 -4.49 -15.34
N LEU A 19 2.49 -5.65 -15.86
CA LEU A 19 1.24 -5.85 -16.59
C LEU A 19 0.18 -6.59 -15.75
N ASN A 20 0.53 -6.97 -14.53
CA ASN A 20 -0.35 -7.62 -13.56
C ASN A 20 -0.46 -6.81 -12.27
N GLY A 21 -1.45 -7.19 -11.47
CA GLY A 21 -1.64 -6.81 -10.08
C GLY A 21 -2.65 -7.77 -9.46
N ASP A 22 -2.70 -7.80 -8.14
CA ASP A 22 -3.63 -8.60 -7.36
C ASP A 22 -4.21 -7.76 -6.23
N CYS A 23 -5.41 -7.23 -6.47
CA CYS A 23 -6.07 -6.28 -5.58
C CYS A 23 -6.89 -7.00 -4.51
N HIS A 24 -6.82 -6.54 -3.25
CA HIS A 24 -7.48 -7.25 -2.14
C HIS A 24 -8.51 -6.39 -1.40
N HIS A 25 -8.10 -5.27 -0.80
CA HIS A 25 -8.88 -4.58 0.23
C HIS A 25 -9.27 -3.15 -0.17
N PRO A 26 -10.37 -2.96 -0.92
CA PRO A 26 -10.87 -1.63 -1.24
C PRO A 26 -11.60 -0.98 -0.04
N HIS A 27 -11.18 0.23 0.35
CA HIS A 27 -11.83 1.00 1.41
C HIS A 27 -12.02 2.47 1.05
N ILE A 28 -13.16 3.05 1.46
CA ILE A 28 -13.52 4.44 1.18
C ILE A 28 -13.09 5.33 2.35
N SER A 29 -12.52 6.50 2.03
CA SER A 29 -12.16 7.54 3.01
C SER A 29 -13.33 7.94 3.91
N MET A 30 -13.00 8.31 5.14
CA MET A 30 -13.95 8.65 6.18
C MET A 30 -13.66 10.01 6.81
N THR A 31 -14.72 10.64 7.29
CA THR A 31 -14.69 11.74 8.25
C THR A 31 -15.61 11.39 9.41
N ASP A 32 -15.11 11.47 10.64
CA ASP A 32 -15.86 11.10 11.86
C ASP A 32 -16.56 9.73 11.76
N GLY A 33 -15.81 8.73 11.27
CA GLY A 33 -16.27 7.35 11.12
C GLY A 33 -17.34 7.12 10.05
N LYS A 34 -17.61 8.11 9.19
CA LYS A 34 -18.61 8.03 8.11
C LYS A 34 -17.92 8.22 6.77
N TYR A 35 -18.31 7.45 5.75
CA TYR A 35 -17.75 7.61 4.42
C TYR A 35 -18.01 9.02 3.88
N ASP A 36 -16.94 9.69 3.45
CA ASP A 36 -17.01 11.05 2.87
C ASP A 36 -17.09 11.04 1.34
N GLY A 37 -16.90 9.88 0.71
CA GLY A 37 -17.03 9.71 -0.74
C GLY A 37 -15.92 10.38 -1.56
N LYS A 38 -14.78 10.72 -0.96
CA LYS A 38 -13.67 11.38 -1.68
C LYS A 38 -12.76 10.39 -2.41
N TYR A 39 -12.30 9.35 -1.70
CA TYR A 39 -11.33 8.40 -2.22
C TYR A 39 -11.70 6.95 -1.93
N VAL A 40 -11.29 6.05 -2.82
CA VAL A 40 -11.07 4.63 -2.50
C VAL A 40 -9.57 4.37 -2.49
N PHE A 41 -9.09 3.66 -1.49
CA PHE A 41 -7.72 3.12 -1.46
C PHE A 41 -7.77 1.62 -1.66
N ILE A 42 -6.79 1.09 -2.38
CA ILE A 42 -6.68 -0.33 -2.69
C ILE A 42 -5.21 -0.74 -2.80
N ASN A 43 -4.87 -1.92 -2.30
CA ASN A 43 -3.53 -2.48 -2.41
C ASN A 43 -3.37 -3.35 -3.66
N ASP A 44 -2.12 -3.63 -4.01
CA ASP A 44 -1.70 -4.72 -4.89
C ASP A 44 -0.69 -5.60 -4.15
N LYS A 45 -1.09 -6.84 -3.86
CA LYS A 45 -0.23 -7.82 -3.19
C LYS A 45 0.87 -8.34 -4.10
N ALA A 46 0.60 -8.48 -5.40
CA ALA A 46 1.56 -9.10 -6.32
C ALA A 46 2.83 -8.26 -6.48
N ASN A 47 2.73 -6.93 -6.45
CA ASN A 47 3.88 -6.04 -6.69
C ASN A 47 4.08 -4.98 -5.60
N THR A 48 3.54 -5.20 -4.39
CA THR A 48 3.77 -4.35 -3.21
C THR A 48 3.39 -2.87 -3.44
N ARG A 49 2.16 -2.62 -3.92
CA ARG A 49 1.69 -1.25 -4.21
C ARG A 49 0.45 -0.89 -3.41
N VAL A 50 0.22 0.42 -3.26
CA VAL A 50 -1.06 1.01 -2.85
C VAL A 50 -1.45 2.06 -3.88
N ALA A 51 -2.72 2.08 -4.25
CA ALA A 51 -3.28 3.04 -5.18
C ALA A 51 -4.48 3.78 -4.57
N ARG A 52 -4.68 5.01 -5.03
CA ARG A 52 -5.83 5.85 -4.69
C ARG A 52 -6.69 6.09 -5.92
N ILE A 53 -7.98 5.93 -5.76
CA ILE A 53 -9.01 6.17 -6.77
C ILE A 53 -9.82 7.37 -6.30
N ARG A 54 -9.88 8.39 -7.15
CA ARG A 54 -10.76 9.54 -6.98
C ARG A 54 -12.19 9.15 -7.35
N LEU A 55 -13.12 9.33 -6.42
CA LEU A 55 -14.52 8.93 -6.62
C LEU A 55 -15.33 9.90 -7.46
N ASP A 56 -14.90 11.16 -7.58
CA ASP A 56 -15.58 12.15 -8.44
C ASP A 56 -15.39 11.87 -9.94
N ILE A 57 -14.25 11.28 -10.33
CA ILE A 57 -13.95 10.87 -11.71
C ILE A 57 -13.90 9.36 -11.91
N MET A 58 -13.99 8.57 -10.83
CA MET A 58 -13.88 7.10 -10.82
C MET A 58 -12.62 6.60 -11.56
N LYS A 59 -11.46 7.19 -11.24
CA LYS A 59 -10.15 6.82 -11.81
C LYS A 59 -9.06 6.82 -10.74
N CYS A 60 -8.10 5.92 -10.91
CA CYS A 60 -6.85 5.96 -10.16
C CYS A 60 -6.11 7.27 -10.47
N ASP A 61 -5.72 8.01 -9.44
CA ASP A 61 -5.00 9.28 -9.58
C ASP A 61 -3.59 9.23 -8.98
N LYS A 62 -3.32 8.28 -8.09
CA LYS A 62 -2.02 8.06 -7.43
C LYS A 62 -1.74 6.58 -7.24
N MET A 63 -0.48 6.19 -7.36
CA MET A 63 0.02 4.85 -7.05
C MET A 63 1.42 4.96 -6.46
N ILE A 64 1.70 4.19 -5.41
CA ILE A 64 3.00 4.11 -4.75
C ILE A 64 3.41 2.65 -4.59
N THR A 65 4.68 2.34 -4.86
CA THR A 65 5.30 1.08 -4.44
C THR A 65 5.82 1.25 -3.02
N VAL A 66 5.37 0.43 -2.08
CA VAL A 66 5.79 0.53 -0.68
C VAL A 66 7.23 -0.01 -0.57
N PRO A 67 8.20 0.79 -0.08
CA PRO A 67 9.59 0.38 -0.03
C PRO A 67 9.84 -0.66 1.07
N ASN A 68 10.94 -1.41 0.92
CA ASN A 68 11.44 -2.37 1.92
C ASN A 68 10.46 -3.49 2.29
N CYS A 69 9.43 -3.75 1.49
CA CYS A 69 8.38 -4.70 1.80
C CYS A 69 8.15 -5.68 0.64
N GLN A 70 7.53 -6.82 0.93
CA GLN A 70 6.94 -7.70 -0.07
C GLN A 70 5.50 -8.04 0.32
N ALA A 71 4.63 -8.03 -0.70
CA ALA A 71 3.23 -8.41 -0.60
C ALA A 71 2.38 -7.55 0.35
N ILE A 72 1.93 -6.38 -0.11
CA ILE A 72 0.92 -5.62 0.64
C ILE A 72 -0.39 -6.39 0.63
N HIS A 73 -0.85 -6.87 1.79
CA HIS A 73 -2.08 -7.64 1.94
C HIS A 73 -3.18 -6.82 2.63
N GLY A 74 -3.31 -6.91 3.95
CA GLY A 74 -4.27 -6.14 4.73
C GLY A 74 -4.16 -4.64 4.47
N LEU A 75 -5.28 -3.98 4.17
CA LEU A 75 -5.35 -2.53 4.08
C LEU A 75 -6.63 -2.02 4.73
N ARG A 76 -6.53 -1.01 5.60
CA ARG A 76 -7.66 -0.27 6.17
C ARG A 76 -7.31 1.20 6.31
N LEU A 77 -8.32 1.99 6.65
CA LEU A 77 -8.24 3.44 6.75
C LEU A 77 -8.53 3.88 8.17
N GLN A 78 -7.79 4.88 8.64
CA GLN A 78 -8.13 5.58 9.85
C GLN A 78 -9.58 6.11 9.76
N LYS A 79 -10.40 5.82 10.77
CA LYS A 79 -11.82 6.23 10.78
C LYS A 79 -12.04 7.62 11.38
N VAL A 80 -11.27 7.99 12.40
CA VAL A 80 -11.47 9.20 13.23
C VAL A 80 -10.13 9.93 13.46
N PRO A 81 -10.07 11.27 13.46
CA PRO A 81 -11.17 12.20 13.14
C PRO A 81 -11.52 12.24 11.64
N TYR A 82 -10.60 11.81 10.79
CA TYR A 82 -10.79 11.59 9.36
C TYR A 82 -9.70 10.62 8.89
N THR A 83 -9.79 10.13 7.65
CA THR A 83 -8.75 9.32 7.02
C THR A 83 -7.52 10.18 6.72
N LYS A 84 -6.72 10.42 7.75
CA LYS A 84 -5.39 11.02 7.61
C LYS A 84 -4.40 9.98 7.09
N TYR A 85 -4.52 8.75 7.56
CA TYR A 85 -3.61 7.66 7.20
C TYR A 85 -4.34 6.47 6.58
N VAL A 86 -3.66 5.87 5.60
CA VAL A 86 -3.91 4.53 5.06
C VAL A 86 -2.93 3.59 5.76
N PHE A 87 -3.44 2.48 6.28
CA PHE A 87 -2.65 1.47 6.95
C PHE A 87 -2.59 0.22 6.10
N ALA A 88 -1.39 -0.30 5.87
CA ALA A 88 -1.14 -1.39 4.95
C ALA A 88 -0.10 -2.38 5.51
N ASN A 89 -0.44 -3.66 5.55
CA ASN A 89 0.44 -4.72 6.02
C ASN A 89 1.28 -5.27 4.87
N ALA A 90 2.58 -5.44 5.09
CA ALA A 90 3.39 -6.31 4.25
C ALA A 90 3.36 -7.73 4.83
N GLU A 91 3.01 -8.73 4.03
CA GLU A 91 2.74 -10.08 4.51
C GLU A 91 3.99 -10.95 4.62
N PHE A 92 4.97 -10.73 3.75
CA PHE A 92 6.15 -11.58 3.69
C PHE A 92 7.32 -10.98 4.48
N VAL A 93 7.91 -11.81 5.34
CA VAL A 93 9.18 -11.53 6.02
C VAL A 93 10.30 -11.54 4.99
N ILE A 94 11.13 -10.49 4.97
CA ILE A 94 12.31 -10.41 4.11
C ILE A 94 13.54 -9.93 4.89
N PRO A 95 14.76 -10.27 4.42
CA PRO A 95 15.99 -9.73 5.00
C PRO A 95 16.15 -8.23 4.76
N HIS A 96 16.78 -7.53 5.70
CA HIS A 96 17.12 -6.11 5.60
C HIS A 96 18.61 -5.89 5.93
N PRO A 97 19.44 -5.46 4.96
CA PRO A 97 19.13 -5.26 3.55
C PRO A 97 18.91 -6.58 2.79
N ASN A 98 18.00 -6.59 1.81
CA ASN A 98 17.75 -7.75 0.94
C ASN A 98 18.74 -7.81 -0.24
N GLY A 99 20.03 -7.96 0.07
CA GLY A 99 21.13 -7.93 -0.90
C GLY A 99 21.56 -9.29 -1.46
N GLY A 100 20.77 -10.36 -1.26
CA GLY A 100 21.09 -11.72 -1.74
C GLY A 100 22.20 -12.46 -0.97
N LYS A 101 22.55 -11.98 0.23
CA LYS A 101 23.55 -12.64 1.11
C LYS A 101 22.93 -13.44 2.25
N ILE A 102 21.77 -12.99 2.72
CA ILE A 102 21.01 -13.60 3.81
C ILE A 102 19.69 -14.06 3.19
N PHE A 103 19.31 -15.31 3.44
CA PHE A 103 18.01 -15.88 3.04
C PHE A 103 17.25 -16.47 4.23
N ASP A 104 17.89 -16.51 5.40
CA ASP A 104 17.29 -17.04 6.61
C ASP A 104 16.22 -16.06 7.14
N LEU A 105 14.98 -16.54 7.22
CA LEU A 105 13.84 -15.77 7.72
C LEU A 105 13.86 -15.62 9.25
N GLN A 106 14.69 -16.39 9.95
CA GLN A 106 14.88 -16.29 11.40
C GLN A 106 16.07 -15.41 11.79
N HIS A 107 16.79 -14.87 10.80
CA HIS A 107 17.88 -13.92 11.04
C HIS A 107 17.35 -12.67 11.75
N GLU A 108 18.13 -12.06 12.65
CA GLU A 108 17.73 -10.90 13.45
C GLU A 108 17.23 -9.69 12.62
N ASN A 109 17.73 -9.57 11.38
CA ASN A 109 17.35 -8.52 10.44
C ASN A 109 16.36 -8.99 9.35
N SER A 110 15.72 -10.14 9.54
CA SER A 110 14.64 -10.63 8.67
C SER A 110 13.31 -10.35 9.36
N TYR A 111 12.53 -9.41 8.82
CA TYR A 111 11.28 -8.98 9.41
C TYR A 111 10.30 -8.51 8.33
N THR A 112 9.06 -8.24 8.73
CA THR A 112 8.11 -7.46 7.91
C THR A 112 7.80 -6.13 8.59
N MET A 113 7.01 -5.28 7.93
CA MET A 113 6.65 -3.96 8.44
C MET A 113 5.17 -3.64 8.27
N TYR A 114 4.64 -2.96 9.27
CA TYR A 114 3.39 -2.22 9.20
C TYR A 114 3.64 -0.87 8.53
N ASN A 115 2.83 -0.53 7.53
CA ASN A 115 3.08 0.63 6.68
C ASN A 115 1.98 1.68 6.90
N VAL A 116 2.42 2.93 7.08
CA VAL A 116 1.52 4.07 7.23
C VAL A 116 1.79 5.05 6.08
N ILE A 117 0.75 5.32 5.30
CA ILE A 117 0.77 6.20 4.13
C ILE A 117 -0.14 7.39 4.42
N ASP A 118 0.32 8.60 4.13
CA ASP A 118 -0.53 9.79 4.19
C ASP A 118 -1.56 9.75 3.05
N ALA A 119 -2.84 9.81 3.40
CA ALA A 119 -3.94 9.59 2.46
C ALA A 119 -4.07 10.69 1.39
N GLU A 120 -3.67 11.92 1.73
CA GLU A 120 -3.81 13.09 0.85
C GLU A 120 -2.61 13.21 -0.09
N SER A 121 -1.38 13.07 0.43
CA SER A 121 -0.17 13.13 -0.41
C SER A 121 0.09 11.84 -1.19
N MET A 122 -0.40 10.69 -0.69
CA MET A 122 -0.06 9.35 -1.17
C MET A 122 1.45 9.04 -1.06
N GLU A 123 2.09 9.58 -0.04
CA GLU A 123 3.49 9.33 0.31
C GLU A 123 3.60 8.51 1.60
N MET A 124 4.72 7.80 1.76
CA MET A 124 5.01 7.10 3.01
C MET A 124 5.11 8.10 4.16
N ALA A 125 4.37 7.87 5.24
CA ALA A 125 4.51 8.62 6.48
C ALA A 125 5.61 7.99 7.35
N PHE A 126 5.46 6.70 7.68
CA PHE A 126 6.46 5.91 8.42
C PHE A 126 6.17 4.40 8.31
N GLN A 127 7.11 3.58 8.77
CA GLN A 127 7.00 2.12 8.85
C GLN A 127 7.33 1.65 10.27
N ILE A 128 6.73 0.54 10.70
CA ILE A 128 6.98 -0.07 12.02
C ILE A 128 7.42 -1.52 11.79
N ILE A 129 8.61 -1.86 12.26
CA ILE A 129 9.11 -3.24 12.28
C ILE A 129 8.34 -4.02 13.35
N VAL A 130 7.97 -5.27 13.04
CA VAL A 130 7.26 -6.17 13.96
C VAL A 130 7.90 -7.56 13.96
N ASP A 131 7.73 -8.26 15.07
CA ASP A 131 8.02 -9.69 15.15
C ASP A 131 6.91 -10.51 14.48
N GLY A 132 7.28 -11.58 13.78
CA GLY A 132 6.36 -12.41 13.01
C GLY A 132 5.98 -11.76 11.68
N ASN A 133 4.90 -12.26 11.06
CA ASN A 133 4.35 -11.68 9.84
C ASN A 133 3.09 -10.83 10.13
N LEU A 134 2.54 -10.20 9.10
CA LEU A 134 1.29 -9.45 9.18
C LEU A 134 0.32 -9.97 8.13
N ASP A 135 -0.98 -10.03 8.46
CA ASP A 135 -2.02 -10.52 7.56
C ASP A 135 -3.01 -9.38 7.27
N ASN A 136 -4.16 -9.38 7.94
CA ASN A 136 -5.13 -8.29 7.91
C ASN A 136 -4.82 -7.19 8.92
N THR A 137 -5.44 -6.02 8.72
CA THR A 137 -5.41 -4.91 9.68
C THR A 137 -6.81 -4.31 9.84
N ASP A 138 -7.11 -3.79 11.02
CA ASP A 138 -8.24 -2.88 11.26
C ASP A 138 -7.72 -1.65 12.01
N ALA A 139 -8.33 -0.51 11.72
CA ALA A 139 -7.85 0.80 12.14
C ALA A 139 -8.98 1.83 12.17
#